data_AF-A0A8J6W8A0-F1
#
_entry.id   AF-A0A8J6W8A0-F1
#
_cell.length_a   1.000
_cell.length_b   1.000
_cell.length_c   1.000
_cell.angle_alpha   90.00
_cell.angle_beta   90.00
_cell.angle_gamma   90.00
#
_symmetry.space_group_name_H-M   'P 1'
#
loop_
_entity.id
_entity.type
_entity.pdbx_description
1 polymer ?
#
loop_
_entity_poly.entity_id
_entity_poly.type
_entity_poly.pdbx_seq_one_letter_code
_entity_poly.pdbx_strand_id
1 'polypeptide(L)'
;MAAMEIVGKIAVGLALGATLVSGGLGPALAKMPTPTAAEVSLDSRLKQTRSQSYRYAMLAGYSAAELGDYHTALINFRRALTFRPGDRYANAGIRNMQTYIAQERAEAAKQAEIVQRQATLARAVEASDWACAAASVDRLVVLIPPTSADRARLIAYRGELAGFIQARANLEQWSTVCPGGQV
;
A
#
# COMPACT_ATOMS: atom_id res chain seq x y z
N MET A 1 -14.48 -29.01 -22.39
CA MET A 1 -13.09 -28.50 -22.58
C MET A 1 -12.42 -28.59 -21.22
N ALA A 2 -11.53 -29.56 -21.07
CA ALA A 2 -11.03 -30.04 -19.79
C ALA A 2 -9.99 -29.09 -19.18
N ALA A 3 -10.12 -28.87 -17.88
CA ALA A 3 -9.14 -28.28 -16.99
C ALA A 3 -7.97 -29.26 -16.77
N MET A 4 -6.76 -28.74 -16.63
CA MET A 4 -5.56 -29.55 -16.40
C MET A 4 -4.74 -28.89 -15.28
N GLU A 5 -5.03 -29.31 -14.04
CA GLU A 5 -4.10 -29.22 -12.92
C GLU A 5 -3.25 -30.50 -12.90
N ILE A 6 -1.95 -30.38 -12.65
CA ILE A 6 -1.06 -31.52 -12.45
C ILE A 6 -0.43 -31.39 -11.06
N VAL A 7 -0.98 -32.19 -10.15
CA VAL A 7 -0.50 -32.47 -8.80
C VAL A 7 0.62 -33.51 -8.84
N GLY A 8 1.62 -33.31 -7.99
CA GLY A 8 2.79 -34.14 -7.86
C GLY A 8 2.54 -35.58 -7.38
N LYS A 9 3.50 -36.45 -7.68
CA LYS A 9 3.64 -37.77 -7.07
C LYS A 9 5.09 -37.97 -6.64
N ILE A 10 5.27 -38.03 -5.34
CA ILE A 10 6.45 -38.55 -4.65
C ILE A 10 6.36 -40.08 -4.70
N ALA A 11 7.40 -40.75 -5.20
CA ALA A 11 7.57 -42.19 -5.03
C ALA A 11 8.92 -42.43 -4.34
N VAL A 12 8.82 -42.80 -3.07
CA VAL A 12 9.89 -43.39 -2.27
C VAL A 12 9.97 -44.88 -2.62
N GLY A 13 11.16 -45.38 -2.92
CA GLY A 13 11.45 -46.80 -3.13
C GLY A 13 12.85 -47.13 -2.65
N LEU A 14 12.95 -47.61 -1.42
CA LEU A 14 14.13 -48.24 -0.82
C LEU A 14 14.42 -49.57 -1.53
N ALA A 15 15.68 -49.85 -1.85
CA ALA A 15 16.20 -51.23 -1.88
C ALA A 15 17.71 -51.25 -1.63
N LEU A 16 18.08 -52.08 -0.65
CA LEU A 16 19.43 -52.46 -0.25
C LEU A 16 20.15 -53.24 -1.36
N GLY A 17 21.45 -53.02 -1.50
CA GLY A 17 22.35 -53.85 -2.30
C GLY A 17 23.79 -53.55 -1.97
N ALA A 18 24.37 -54.32 -1.06
CA ALA A 18 25.78 -54.25 -0.69
C ALA A 18 26.67 -54.94 -1.74
N THR A 19 27.73 -54.26 -2.18
CA THR A 19 28.98 -54.92 -2.60
C THR A 19 30.17 -54.02 -2.26
N LEU A 20 31.00 -54.49 -1.33
CA LEU A 20 32.36 -53.99 -1.09
C LEU A 20 33.24 -54.40 -2.29
N VAL A 21 33.66 -53.41 -3.08
CA VAL A 21 34.79 -53.56 -4.00
C VAL A 21 35.91 -52.65 -3.51
N SER A 22 36.92 -53.30 -2.93
CA SER A 22 38.26 -52.78 -2.73
C SER A 22 38.93 -52.53 -4.08
N GLY A 23 39.31 -51.29 -4.37
CA GLY A 23 40.12 -51.00 -5.55
C GLY A 23 40.42 -49.52 -5.76
N GLY A 24 41.69 -49.14 -5.55
CA GLY A 24 42.32 -48.02 -6.27
C GLY A 24 42.30 -46.66 -5.58
N LEU A 25 43.29 -46.42 -4.72
CA LEU A 25 43.80 -45.07 -4.46
C LEU A 25 44.48 -44.54 -5.73
N GLY A 26 43.72 -43.84 -6.56
CA GLY A 26 44.25 -43.00 -7.64
C GLY A 26 43.97 -41.53 -7.30
N PRO A 27 44.95 -40.62 -7.33
CA PRO A 27 44.69 -39.20 -7.21
C PRO A 27 44.09 -38.70 -8.53
N ALA A 28 42.77 -38.84 -8.67
CA ALA A 28 42.04 -38.13 -9.71
C ALA A 28 42.02 -36.65 -9.33
N LEU A 29 43.02 -35.91 -9.83
CA LEU A 29 42.96 -34.46 -10.00
C LEU A 29 41.70 -34.16 -10.82
N ALA A 30 40.59 -33.89 -10.13
CA ALA A 30 39.38 -33.37 -10.73
C ALA A 30 39.75 -32.04 -11.39
N LYS A 31 39.96 -32.10 -12.71
CA LYS A 31 40.11 -30.95 -13.59
C LYS A 31 38.85 -30.09 -13.38
N MET A 32 38.96 -29.03 -12.57
CA MET A 32 37.90 -28.05 -12.47
C MET A 32 37.59 -27.58 -13.90
N PRO A 33 36.33 -27.60 -14.35
CA PRO A 33 35.98 -27.10 -15.66
C PRO A 33 36.38 -25.61 -15.70
N THR A 34 37.46 -25.31 -16.41
CA THR A 34 37.83 -23.94 -16.75
C THR A 34 36.72 -23.36 -17.60
N PRO A 35 36.08 -22.24 -17.18
CA PRO A 35 35.04 -21.60 -17.98
C PRO A 35 35.59 -21.34 -19.37
N THR A 36 34.89 -21.83 -20.39
CA THR A 36 35.30 -21.61 -21.77
C THR A 36 35.14 -20.12 -22.10
N ALA A 37 35.99 -19.56 -22.98
CA ALA A 37 35.95 -18.14 -23.34
C ALA A 37 34.56 -17.66 -23.82
N ALA A 38 33.74 -18.57 -24.37
CA ALA A 38 32.36 -18.33 -24.74
C ALA A 38 31.44 -18.04 -23.53
N GLU A 39 31.57 -18.78 -22.44
CA GLU A 39 30.75 -18.64 -21.22
C GLU A 39 31.04 -17.31 -20.49
N VAL A 40 32.32 -16.91 -20.43
CA VAL A 40 32.74 -15.62 -19.84
C VAL A 40 32.14 -14.43 -20.61
N SER A 41 32.04 -14.54 -21.94
CA SER A 41 31.44 -13.50 -22.79
C SER A 41 29.91 -13.40 -22.65
N LEU A 42 29.23 -14.48 -22.26
CA LEU A 42 27.78 -14.48 -22.05
C LEU A 42 27.43 -13.87 -20.69
N ASP A 43 28.16 -14.23 -19.64
CA ASP A 43 27.98 -13.68 -18.29
C ASP A 43 28.21 -12.15 -18.27
N SER A 44 29.25 -11.66 -18.95
CA SER A 44 29.51 -10.22 -19.06
C SER A 44 28.37 -9.47 -19.77
N ARG A 45 27.82 -10.03 -20.85
CA ARG A 45 26.65 -9.49 -21.55
C ARG A 45 25.42 -9.47 -20.67
N LEU A 46 25.12 -10.55 -19.94
CA LEU A 46 23.99 -10.61 -19.02
C LEU A 46 24.11 -9.59 -17.88
N LYS A 47 25.31 -9.43 -17.30
CA LYS A 47 25.59 -8.40 -16.29
C LYS A 47 25.36 -6.99 -16.83
N GLN A 48 25.78 -6.73 -18.08
CA GLN A 48 25.56 -5.44 -18.73
C GLN A 48 24.07 -5.18 -19.00
N THR A 49 23.34 -6.16 -19.53
CA THR A 49 21.89 -6.06 -19.73
C THR A 49 21.18 -5.78 -18.41
N ARG A 50 21.49 -6.53 -17.34
CA ARG A 50 20.93 -6.29 -16.00
C ARG A 50 21.23 -4.88 -15.49
N SER A 51 22.45 -4.38 -15.69
CA SER A 51 22.84 -3.02 -15.31
C SER A 51 22.06 -1.95 -16.08
N GLN A 52 21.86 -2.13 -17.38
CA GLN A 52 21.05 -1.23 -18.20
C GLN A 52 19.57 -1.28 -17.80
N SER A 53 19.01 -2.47 -17.60
CA SER A 53 17.63 -2.63 -17.17
C SER A 53 17.39 -2.05 -15.77
N TYR A 54 18.36 -2.18 -14.85
CA TYR A 54 18.34 -1.49 -13.56
C TYR A 54 18.29 0.03 -13.75
N ARG A 55 19.19 0.60 -14.55
CA ARG A 55 19.24 2.05 -14.79
C ARG A 55 17.92 2.58 -15.38
N TYR A 56 17.37 1.87 -16.35
CA TYR A 56 16.09 2.22 -16.96
C TYR A 56 14.96 2.19 -15.94
N ALA A 57 14.86 1.13 -15.14
CA ALA A 57 13.85 1.00 -14.09
C ALA A 57 13.97 2.11 -13.04
N MET A 58 15.20 2.46 -12.64
CA MET A 58 15.42 3.57 -11.70
C MET A 58 14.99 4.91 -12.30
N LEU A 59 15.38 5.22 -13.54
CA LEU A 59 15.00 6.45 -14.21
C LEU A 59 13.48 6.58 -14.37
N ALA A 60 12.81 5.50 -14.80
CA ALA A 60 11.36 5.45 -14.92
C ALA A 60 10.67 5.63 -13.55
N GLY A 61 11.24 5.05 -12.49
CA GLY A 61 10.75 5.22 -11.12
C GLY A 61 10.81 6.66 -10.65
N TYR A 62 11.95 7.33 -10.84
CA TYR A 62 12.11 8.74 -10.48
C TYR A 62 11.23 9.66 -11.34
N SER A 63 11.17 9.45 -12.65
CA SER A 63 10.33 10.24 -13.54
C SER A 63 8.85 10.13 -13.18
N ALA A 64 8.35 8.93 -12.87
CA ALA A 64 6.97 8.75 -12.40
C ALA A 64 6.74 9.45 -11.04
N ALA A 65 7.70 9.37 -10.12
CA ALA A 65 7.60 10.03 -8.82
C ALA A 65 7.58 11.57 -8.94
N GLU A 66 8.37 12.15 -9.85
CA GLU A 66 8.37 13.59 -10.15
C GLU A 66 7.02 14.06 -10.72
N LEU A 67 6.33 13.20 -11.46
CA LEU A 67 4.99 13.46 -11.99
C LEU A 67 3.87 13.20 -10.97
N GLY A 68 4.20 12.74 -9.76
CA GLY A 68 3.22 12.35 -8.74
C GLY A 68 2.56 10.99 -8.99
N ASP A 69 3.00 10.22 -9.98
CA ASP A 69 2.51 8.86 -10.23
C ASP A 69 3.26 7.86 -9.32
N TYR A 70 2.92 7.88 -8.03
CA TYR A 70 3.58 7.09 -7.01
C TYR A 70 3.38 5.58 -7.19
N HIS A 71 2.26 5.17 -7.79
CA HIS A 71 1.98 3.78 -8.10
C HIS A 71 2.88 3.24 -9.21
N THR A 72 3.02 3.96 -10.32
CA THR A 72 3.96 3.61 -11.39
C THR A 72 5.41 3.68 -10.91
N ALA A 73 5.75 4.67 -10.08
CA ALA A 73 7.07 4.77 -9.48
C ALA A 73 7.42 3.55 -8.61
N LEU A 74 6.48 3.12 -7.75
CA LEU A 74 6.64 1.93 -6.90
C LEU A 74 6.89 0.66 -7.71
N ILE A 75 6.17 0.47 -8.82
CA ILE A 75 6.36 -0.68 -9.71
C ILE A 75 7.77 -0.67 -10.31
N ASN A 76 8.25 0.50 -10.76
CA ASN A 76 9.56 0.63 -11.37
C ASN A 76 10.72 0.46 -10.37
N PHE A 77 10.60 0.97 -9.13
CA PHE A 77 11.60 0.70 -8.10
C PHE A 77 11.64 -0.78 -7.68
N ARG A 78 10.49 -1.47 -7.64
CA ARG A 78 10.45 -2.92 -7.44
C ARG A 78 11.12 -3.68 -8.58
N ARG A 79 10.90 -3.24 -9.82
CA ARG A 79 11.60 -3.78 -11.00
C ARG A 79 13.11 -3.54 -10.93
N ALA A 80 13.57 -2.41 -10.40
CA ALA A 80 15.00 -2.17 -10.21
C ALA A 80 15.62 -3.21 -9.24
N LEU A 81 14.90 -3.60 -8.18
CA LEU A 81 15.35 -4.65 -7.25
C LEU A 81 15.44 -6.04 -7.87
N THR A 82 14.68 -6.35 -8.93
CA THR A 82 14.82 -7.64 -9.62
C THR A 82 16.15 -7.74 -10.39
N PHE A 83 16.71 -6.60 -10.80
CA PHE A 83 18.01 -6.53 -11.48
C PHE A 83 19.18 -6.37 -10.50
N ARG A 84 18.95 -5.68 -9.38
CA ARG A 84 19.94 -5.48 -8.31
C ARG A 84 19.30 -5.68 -6.94
N PRO A 85 19.28 -6.94 -6.44
CA PRO A 85 18.79 -7.22 -5.09
C PRO A 85 19.59 -6.45 -4.04
N GLY A 86 18.91 -5.92 -3.02
CA GLY A 86 19.54 -5.18 -1.93
C GLY A 86 19.96 -3.74 -2.28
N ASP A 87 19.61 -3.22 -3.46
CA ASP A 87 19.93 -1.82 -3.79
C ASP A 87 19.27 -0.83 -2.82
N ARG A 88 20.09 -0.01 -2.16
CA ARG A 88 19.62 0.92 -1.12
C ARG A 88 18.73 2.02 -1.68
N TYR A 89 18.95 2.45 -2.92
CA TYR A 89 18.22 3.56 -3.54
C TYR A 89 16.85 3.10 -4.01
N ALA A 90 16.76 1.94 -4.66
CA ALA A 90 15.48 1.34 -5.02
C ALA A 90 14.62 1.05 -3.77
N ASN A 91 15.23 0.52 -2.70
CA ASN A 91 14.53 0.32 -1.43
C ASN A 91 14.04 1.63 -0.80
N ALA A 92 14.84 2.70 -0.84
CA ALA A 92 14.41 4.02 -0.37
C ALA A 92 13.25 4.57 -1.21
N GLY A 93 13.34 4.45 -2.54
CA GLY A 93 12.26 4.82 -3.46
C GLY A 93 10.94 4.10 -3.12
N ILE A 94 10.99 2.78 -2.90
CA ILE A 94 9.81 1.99 -2.49
C ILE A 94 9.18 2.54 -1.20
N ARG A 95 9.98 2.77 -0.16
CA ARG A 95 9.47 3.29 1.12
C ARG A 95 8.82 4.66 0.94
N ASN A 96 9.46 5.55 0.19
CA ASN A 96 8.91 6.88 -0.09
C ASN A 96 7.57 6.77 -0.83
N MET A 97 7.49 5.94 -1.87
CA MET A 97 6.25 5.78 -2.63
C MET A 97 5.13 5.17 -1.78
N GLN A 98 5.46 4.22 -0.89
CA GLN A 98 4.49 3.66 0.05
C GLN A 98 3.95 4.74 1.01
N THR A 99 4.80 5.64 1.49
CA THR A 99 4.37 6.78 2.32
C THR A 99 3.42 7.69 1.55
N TYR A 100 3.76 8.09 0.32
CA TYR A 100 2.89 8.97 -0.48
C TYR A 100 1.55 8.33 -0.81
N ILE A 101 1.54 7.06 -1.24
CA ILE A 101 0.30 6.31 -1.50
C ILE A 101 -0.56 6.21 -0.23
N ALA A 102 0.05 6.02 0.94
CA ALA A 102 -0.69 5.99 2.20
C ALA A 102 -1.29 7.36 2.55
N GLN A 103 -0.58 8.45 2.27
CA GLN A 103 -1.07 9.82 2.44
C GLN A 103 -2.27 10.09 1.52
N GLU A 104 -2.16 9.78 0.22
CA GLU A 104 -3.26 9.93 -0.74
C GLU A 104 -4.53 9.17 -0.30
N ARG A 105 -4.37 7.94 0.19
CA ARG A 105 -5.49 7.15 0.72
C ARG A 105 -6.10 7.78 1.96
N ALA A 106 -5.27 8.30 2.87
CA ALA A 106 -5.76 8.96 4.08
C ALA A 106 -6.51 10.25 3.75
N GLU A 107 -6.02 11.03 2.79
CA GLU A 107 -6.70 12.23 2.28
C GLU A 107 -8.03 11.90 1.60
N ALA A 108 -8.06 10.86 0.76
CA ALA A 108 -9.29 10.39 0.12
C ALA A 108 -10.32 9.90 1.16
N ALA A 109 -9.88 9.14 2.16
CA ALA A 109 -10.74 8.67 3.25
C ALA A 109 -11.29 9.84 4.09
N LYS A 110 -10.43 10.83 4.38
CA LYS A 110 -10.83 12.07 5.06
C LYS A 110 -11.88 12.83 4.26
N GLN A 111 -11.69 12.98 2.95
CA GLN A 111 -12.63 13.67 2.08
C GLN A 111 -13.98 12.93 2.01
N ALA A 112 -13.95 11.60 1.91
CA ALA A 112 -15.15 10.78 1.95
C ALA A 112 -15.89 10.93 3.29
N GLU A 113 -15.16 11.01 4.41
CA GLU A 113 -15.78 11.29 5.71
C GLU A 113 -16.42 12.67 5.74
N ILE A 114 -15.77 13.73 5.25
CA ILE A 114 -16.35 15.07 5.18
C ILE A 114 -17.69 15.05 4.42
N VAL A 115 -17.73 14.42 3.25
CA VAL A 115 -18.96 14.31 2.43
C VAL A 115 -20.05 13.56 3.18
N GLN A 116 -19.71 12.43 3.82
CA GLN A 116 -20.65 11.64 4.63
C GLN A 116 -21.22 12.46 5.79
N ARG A 117 -20.38 13.24 6.47
CA ARG A 117 -20.79 14.07 7.63
C ARG A 117 -21.66 15.24 7.19
N GLN A 118 -21.36 15.87 6.05
CA GLN A 118 -22.20 16.92 5.47
C GLN A 118 -23.61 16.39 5.14
N ALA A 119 -23.70 15.20 4.53
CA ALA A 119 -25.00 14.57 4.25
C ALA A 119 -25.75 14.17 5.54
N THR A 120 -25.03 13.76 6.58
CA THR A 120 -25.63 13.45 7.89
C THR A 120 -26.15 14.70 8.57
N LEU A 121 -25.37 15.79 8.54
CA LEU A 121 -25.76 17.10 9.06
C LEU A 121 -27.02 17.62 8.37
N ALA A 122 -27.07 17.59 7.04
CA ALA A 122 -28.23 18.06 6.28
C ALA A 122 -29.52 17.33 6.68
N ARG A 123 -29.48 15.99 6.75
CA ARG A 123 -30.63 15.18 7.18
C ARG A 123 -31.03 15.43 8.64
N ALA A 124 -30.04 15.56 9.52
CA ALA A 124 -30.30 15.84 10.94
C ALA A 124 -30.98 17.20 11.12
N VAL A 125 -30.55 18.23 10.38
CA VAL A 125 -31.16 19.56 10.41
C VAL A 125 -32.59 19.52 9.85
N GLU A 126 -32.82 18.84 8.72
CA GLU A 126 -34.16 18.66 8.16
C GLU A 126 -35.12 17.94 9.13
N ALA A 127 -34.61 16.93 9.84
CA ALA A 127 -35.35 16.20 10.85
C ALA A 127 -35.46 16.93 12.20
N SER A 128 -34.84 18.11 12.34
CA SER A 128 -34.70 18.81 13.64
C SER A 128 -34.02 17.96 14.74
N ASP A 129 -33.18 17.00 14.35
CA ASP A 129 -32.34 16.21 15.25
C ASP A 129 -31.07 17.01 15.60
N TRP A 130 -31.22 17.91 16.57
CA TRP A 130 -30.15 18.82 16.97
C TRP A 130 -28.95 18.11 17.61
N ALA A 131 -29.17 16.95 18.25
CA ALA A 131 -28.10 16.14 18.80
C ALA A 131 -27.19 15.60 17.68
N CYS A 132 -27.77 15.08 16.61
CA CYS A 132 -26.99 14.60 15.46
C CYS A 132 -26.44 15.69 14.56
N ALA A 133 -27.12 16.83 14.48
CA ALA A 133 -26.54 18.00 13.84
C ALA A 133 -25.26 18.43 14.59
N ALA A 134 -25.31 18.56 15.91
CA ALA A 134 -24.17 18.97 16.72
C ALA A 134 -22.99 17.98 16.62
N ALA A 135 -23.26 16.68 16.76
CA ALA A 135 -22.22 15.65 16.63
C ALA A 135 -21.56 15.65 15.23
N SER A 136 -22.35 15.87 14.17
CA SER A 136 -21.82 15.96 12.81
C SER A 136 -20.93 17.19 12.62
N VAL A 137 -21.32 18.34 13.18
CA VAL A 137 -20.53 19.57 13.15
C VAL A 137 -19.23 19.41 13.93
N ASP A 138 -19.24 18.80 15.12
CA ASP A 138 -18.03 18.58 15.91
C ASP A 138 -17.00 17.75 15.14
N ARG A 139 -17.45 16.69 14.46
CA ARG A 139 -16.54 15.90 13.63
C ARG A 139 -16.02 16.69 12.44
N LEU A 140 -16.86 17.48 11.77
CA LEU A 140 -16.45 18.34 10.65
C LEU A 140 -15.40 19.38 11.07
N VAL A 141 -15.49 19.97 12.26
CA VAL A 141 -14.52 20.95 12.78
C VAL A 141 -13.12 20.35 13.00
N VAL A 142 -13.04 19.05 13.29
CA VAL A 142 -11.76 18.33 13.40
C VAL A 142 -11.18 18.01 12.02
N LEU A 143 -12.03 17.68 11.05
CA LEU A 143 -11.60 17.30 9.71
C LEU A 143 -11.20 18.51 8.86
N ILE A 144 -11.89 19.63 8.98
CA ILE A 144 -11.68 20.79 8.11
C ILE A 144 -10.46 21.61 8.59
N PRO A 145 -9.59 22.11 7.69
CA PRO A 145 -8.37 22.81 8.06
C PRO A 145 -8.59 24.00 9.01
N PRO A 146 -7.72 24.21 10.02
CA PRO A 146 -7.91 25.19 11.08
C PRO A 146 -8.01 26.63 10.59
N THR A 147 -7.32 26.95 9.49
CA THR A 147 -7.26 28.29 8.88
C THR A 147 -8.35 28.54 7.83
N SER A 148 -9.23 27.57 7.58
CA SER A 148 -10.29 27.71 6.58
C SER A 148 -11.48 28.51 7.11
N ALA A 149 -12.10 29.30 6.21
CA ALA A 149 -13.35 30.00 6.51
C ALA A 149 -14.50 29.02 6.83
N ASP A 150 -14.50 27.83 6.21
CA ASP A 150 -15.51 26.80 6.44
C ASP A 150 -15.50 26.29 7.89
N ARG A 151 -14.31 26.12 8.48
CA ARG A 151 -14.21 25.75 9.89
C ARG A 151 -14.74 26.85 10.80
N ALA A 152 -14.44 28.12 10.51
CA ALA A 152 -14.95 29.24 11.28
C ALA A 152 -16.49 29.29 11.25
N ARG A 153 -17.09 29.05 10.07
CA ARG A 153 -18.55 28.94 9.91
C ARG A 153 -19.13 27.79 10.72
N LEU A 154 -18.51 26.61 10.70
CA LEU A 154 -18.96 25.47 11.49
C LEU A 154 -18.87 25.71 13.00
N ILE A 155 -17.84 26.42 13.47
CA ILE A 155 -17.73 26.79 14.88
C ILE A 155 -18.86 27.74 15.30
N ALA A 156 -19.19 28.74 14.47
CA ALA A 156 -20.33 29.63 14.71
C ALA A 156 -21.65 28.85 14.71
N TYR A 157 -21.85 28.00 13.69
CA TYR A 157 -23.04 27.18 13.55
C TYR A 157 -23.24 26.22 14.74
N ARG A 158 -22.16 25.66 15.29
CA ARG A 158 -22.20 24.85 16.51
C ARG A 158 -22.79 25.63 17.70
N GLY A 159 -22.49 26.93 17.81
CA GLY A 159 -23.06 27.79 18.85
C GLY A 159 -24.57 27.96 18.71
N GLU A 160 -25.07 28.11 17.48
CA GLU A 160 -26.51 28.17 17.17
C GLU A 160 -27.21 26.85 17.55
N LEU A 161 -26.61 25.72 17.19
CA LEU A 161 -27.12 24.38 17.55
C LEU A 161 -27.22 24.18 19.07
N ALA A 162 -26.24 24.67 19.84
CA ALA A 162 -26.29 24.62 21.30
C ALA A 162 -27.49 25.39 21.88
N GLY A 163 -27.89 26.50 21.24
CA GLY A 163 -29.09 27.25 21.61
C GLY A 163 -30.37 26.42 21.43
N PHE A 164 -30.52 25.72 20.30
CA PHE A 164 -31.67 24.83 20.05
C PHE A 164 -31.73 23.67 21.05
N ILE A 165 -30.58 23.10 21.41
CA ILE A 165 -30.48 22.04 22.43
C ILE A 165 -30.90 22.56 23.81
N GLN A 166 -30.40 23.73 24.22
CA GLN A 166 -30.69 24.33 25.53
C GLN A 166 -32.14 24.81 25.67
N ALA A 167 -32.77 25.24 24.58
CA ALA A 167 -34.17 25.64 24.55
C ALA A 167 -35.15 24.47 24.83
N ARG A 168 -34.66 23.21 24.89
CA ARG A 168 -35.45 21.98 25.13
C ARG A 168 -36.73 21.91 24.28
N ALA A 169 -36.69 22.45 23.06
CA ALA A 169 -37.89 22.66 22.27
C ALA A 169 -38.62 21.36 21.89
N ASN A 170 -37.96 20.19 21.95
CA ASN A 170 -38.58 18.85 21.88
C ASN A 170 -37.62 17.77 22.41
N LEU A 171 -37.78 17.34 23.66
CA LEU A 171 -36.99 16.24 24.26
C LEU A 171 -37.25 14.89 23.57
N GLU A 172 -38.44 14.70 22.98
CA GLU A 172 -38.83 13.44 22.32
C GLU A 172 -38.22 13.27 20.91
N GLN A 173 -37.66 14.34 20.33
CA GLN A 173 -37.00 14.31 19.01
C GLN A 173 -35.48 14.12 19.10
N TRP A 174 -34.94 13.90 20.30
CA TRP A 174 -33.52 13.63 20.49
C TRP A 174 -33.24 12.17 20.14
N SER A 175 -32.58 11.92 19.00
CA SER A 175 -32.04 10.59 18.78
C SER A 175 -30.82 10.40 19.68
N THR A 176 -30.79 9.30 20.43
CA THR A 176 -29.66 8.94 21.30
C THR A 176 -28.51 8.32 20.52
N VAL A 177 -28.66 8.13 19.20
CA VAL A 177 -27.71 7.41 18.36
C VAL A 177 -27.56 8.12 17.02
N CYS A 178 -26.48 8.89 16.89
CA CYS A 178 -26.09 9.46 15.60
C CYS A 178 -25.31 8.43 14.79
N PRO A 179 -25.82 7.97 13.64
CA PRO A 179 -25.15 6.94 12.85
C PRO A 179 -23.73 7.39 12.46
N GLY A 180 -22.73 6.62 12.89
CA GLY A 180 -21.32 6.89 12.61
C GLY A 180 -20.60 7.77 13.64
N GLY A 181 -21.22 8.07 14.78
CA GLY A 181 -20.53 8.57 15.99
C GLY A 181 -19.93 7.41 16.77
N GLN A 182 -18.85 6.80 16.29
CA GLN A 182 -18.03 5.95 17.14
C GLN A 182 -17.00 6.83 17.85
N VAL A 183 -16.98 6.72 19.18
CA VAL A 183 -16.03 7.32 20.12
C VAL A 183 -14.59 6.89 19.86
#